data_AF-A0A2G9PWN3-F1
#
_entry.id   AF-A0A2G9PWN3-F1
#
_cell.length_a   1.000
_cell.length_b   1.000
_cell.length_c   1.000
_cell.angle_alpha   90.00
_cell.angle_beta   90.00
_cell.angle_gamma   90.00
#
_symmetry.space_group_name_H-M   'P 1'
#
loop_
_entity.id
_entity.type
_entity.pdbx_description
1 polymer ?
#
loop_
_entity_poly.entity_id
_entity_poly.type
_entity_poly.pdbx_seq_one_letter_code
_entity_poly.pdbx_strand_id
1 'polypeptide(L)'
;MSEKCKSCGKEFNSGIWLAPQFSNEKVLLFCSDKCKNEYIKLKLDRIKNNYPGFYDKIMKSLKEGKRDKTIKEELWEMVKSEEWRNE
;
A
#
# COMPACT_ATOMS: atom_id res chain seq x y z
N MET A 1 5.17 20.52 15.90
CA MET A 1 4.08 19.56 16.16
C MET A 1 4.62 18.19 15.84
N SER A 2 4.49 17.22 16.75
CA SER A 2 4.82 15.82 16.50
C SER A 2 3.67 15.17 15.71
N GLU A 3 3.99 14.42 14.65
CA GLU A 3 3.02 13.64 13.88
C GLU A 3 2.84 12.25 14.51
N LYS A 4 1.69 11.59 14.28
CA LYS A 4 1.40 10.26 14.82
C LYS A 4 1.37 9.19 13.75
N CYS A 5 2.07 8.08 14.00
CA CYS A 5 2.18 6.99 13.04
C CYS A 5 0.84 6.29 12.88
N LYS A 6 0.37 6.11 11.64
CA LYS A 6 -0.90 5.45 11.37
C LYS A 6 -0.93 3.98 11.78
N SER A 7 0.22 3.30 11.75
CA SER A 7 0.32 1.88 12.10
C SER A 7 0.48 1.67 13.61
N CYS A 8 1.46 2.32 14.25
CA CYS A 8 1.82 2.04 15.64
C CYS A 8 1.41 3.15 16.64
N GLY A 9 0.85 4.27 16.18
CA GLY A 9 0.41 5.38 17.03
C GLY A 9 1.52 6.23 17.66
N LYS A 10 2.80 5.84 17.52
CA LYS A 10 3.94 6.59 18.06
C LYS A 10 4.04 8.00 17.47
N GLU A 11 4.42 8.95 18.32
CA GLU A 11 4.78 10.29 17.90
C GLU A 11 6.17 10.31 17.25
N PHE A 12 6.33 11.07 16.18
CA PHE A 12 7.59 11.25 15.47
C PHE A 12 7.68 12.66 14.87
N ASN A 13 8.90 13.15 14.65
CA ASN A 13 9.15 14.48 14.10
C ASN A 13 9.44 14.47 12.59
N SER A 14 9.85 13.33 12.05
CA SER A 14 10.10 13.10 10.63
C SER A 14 9.75 11.65 10.30
N GLY A 15 9.02 11.43 9.21
CA GLY A 15 8.54 10.10 8.84
C GLY A 15 8.25 9.99 7.35
N ILE A 16 7.60 8.91 6.97
CA ILE A 16 7.29 8.58 5.59
C ILE A 16 5.84 8.96 5.31
N TRP A 17 5.67 9.69 4.21
CA TRP A 17 4.39 10.16 3.72
C TRP A 17 3.92 9.20 2.65
N LEU A 18 2.76 8.59 2.86
CA LEU A 18 2.13 7.74 1.87
C LEU A 18 0.89 8.44 1.35
N ALA A 19 0.90 8.70 0.05
CA ALA A 19 -0.23 9.32 -0.60
C ALA A 19 -1.41 8.33 -0.69
N PRO A 20 -2.65 8.78 -0.48
CA PRO A 20 -3.85 7.94 -0.51
C PRO A 20 -4.12 7.33 -1.89
N GLN A 21 -4.58 6.07 -1.96
CA GLN A 21 -4.87 5.40 -3.24
C GLN A 21 -6.14 5.98 -3.88
N PHE A 22 -7.12 6.34 -3.06
CA PHE A 22 -8.39 6.91 -3.49
C PHE A 22 -8.51 8.37 -3.03
N SER A 23 -9.23 9.21 -3.80
CA SER A 23 -9.34 10.64 -3.54
C SER A 23 -10.06 10.99 -2.23
N ASN A 24 -10.84 10.07 -1.67
CA ASN A 24 -11.52 10.20 -0.38
C ASN A 24 -10.67 9.76 0.82
N GLU A 25 -9.48 9.20 0.59
CA GLU A 25 -8.55 8.82 1.66
C GLU A 25 -7.66 10.01 2.05
N LYS A 26 -7.30 10.10 3.33
CA LYS A 26 -6.35 11.11 3.82
C LYS A 26 -4.90 10.64 3.60
N VAL A 27 -3.97 11.60 3.53
CA VAL A 27 -2.52 11.31 3.58
C VAL A 27 -2.20 10.54 4.85
N LEU A 28 -1.36 9.53 4.72
CA LEU A 28 -0.97 8.64 5.82
C LEU A 28 0.50 8.85 6.16
N LEU A 29 0.79 8.83 7.45
CA LEU A 29 2.12 9.13 7.95
C LEU A 29 2.64 7.95 8.78
N PHE A 30 3.90 7.59 8.57
CA PHE A 30 4.53 6.43 9.19
C PHE A 30 5.88 6.79 9.79
N CYS A 31 6.17 6.27 10.98
CA CYS A 31 7.46 6.49 11.63
C CYS A 31 8.61 5.67 11.02
N SER A 32 8.33 4.66 10.18
CA SER A 32 9.33 3.78 9.57
C SER A 32 8.79 3.01 8.37
N ASP A 33 9.69 2.51 7.52
CA ASP A 33 9.33 1.66 6.37
C ASP A 33 8.61 0.37 6.81
N LYS A 34 8.99 -0.18 7.97
CA LYS A 34 8.29 -1.34 8.55
C LYS A 34 6.81 -1.04 8.75
N CYS A 35 6.48 0.08 9.40
CA CYS A 35 5.10 0.47 9.64
C CYS A 35 4.34 0.78 8.34
N LYS A 36 5.02 1.36 7.34
CA LYS A 36 4.46 1.58 6.00
C LYS A 36 4.13 0.26 5.32
N ASN A 37 5.06 -0.68 5.28
CA ASN A 37 4.88 -1.97 4.60
C ASN A 37 3.82 -2.84 5.27
N GLU A 38 3.77 -2.88 6.61
CA GLU A 38 2.69 -3.55 7.35
C GLU A 38 1.31 -2.97 6.99
N TYR A 39 1.22 -1.64 6.90
CA TYR A 39 -0.02 -1.00 6.50
C TYR A 39 -0.41 -1.32 5.04
N ILE A 40 0.53 -1.27 4.10
CA ILE A 40 0.28 -1.61 2.69
C ILE A 40 -0.18 -3.06 2.58
N LYS A 41 0.40 -3.99 3.34
CA LYS A 41 -0.04 -5.39 3.38
C LYS A 41 -1.50 -5.52 3.83
N LEU A 42 -1.86 -4.90 4.95
CA LEU A 42 -3.24 -4.86 5.43
C LEU A 42 -4.18 -4.19 4.42
N LYS A 43 -3.71 -3.17 3.70
CA LYS A 43 -4.48 -2.50 2.64
C LYS A 43 -4.72 -3.44 1.47
N LEU A 44 -3.71 -4.20 1.05
CA LEU A 44 -3.84 -5.18 -0.01
C LEU A 44 -4.84 -6.29 0.36
N ASP A 45 -4.78 -6.80 1.59
CA ASP A 45 -5.77 -7.76 2.11
C ASP A 45 -7.19 -7.16 2.08
N ARG A 46 -7.36 -5.90 2.47
CA ARG A 46 -8.66 -5.22 2.39
C ARG A 46 -9.13 -5.03 0.95
N ILE A 47 -8.23 -4.72 0.02
CA ILE A 47 -8.56 -4.60 -1.40
C ILE A 47 -8.99 -5.94 -1.96
N LYS A 48 -8.26 -7.01 -1.66
CA LYS A 48 -8.59 -8.38 -2.04
C LYS A 48 -10.00 -8.79 -1.58
N ASN A 49 -10.36 -8.47 -0.34
CA ASN A 49 -11.65 -8.86 0.24
C ASN A 49 -12.82 -7.94 -0.15
N ASN A 50 -12.61 -6.61 -0.18
CA ASN A 50 -13.70 -5.63 -0.37
C ASN A 50 -13.82 -5.11 -1.81
N TYR A 51 -12.74 -5.18 -2.59
CA TYR A 51 -12.67 -4.67 -3.96
C TYR A 51 -12.05 -5.72 -4.89
N PRO A 52 -12.62 -6.94 -4.98
CA PRO A 52 -12.02 -8.06 -5.70
C PRO A 52 -11.75 -7.72 -7.18
N GLY A 53 -12.65 -6.96 -7.84
CA GLY A 53 -12.42 -6.54 -9.23
C GLY A 53 -11.23 -5.60 -9.42
N PHE A 54 -10.91 -4.77 -8.41
CA PHE A 54 -9.69 -3.95 -8.45
C PHE A 54 -8.45 -4.81 -8.18
N TYR A 55 -8.53 -5.75 -7.24
CA TYR A 55 -7.48 -6.73 -6.99
C TYR A 55 -7.13 -7.54 -8.25
N ASP A 56 -8.14 -8.08 -8.93
CA ASP A 56 -7.95 -8.84 -10.18
C ASP A 56 -7.30 -7.99 -11.28
N LYS A 57 -7.64 -6.70 -11.36
CA LYS A 57 -7.01 -5.76 -12.29
C LYS A 57 -5.51 -5.59 -11.99
N ILE A 58 -5.14 -5.50 -10.71
CA ILE A 58 -3.74 -5.45 -10.27
C ILE A 58 -3.01 -6.73 -10.70
N MET A 59 -3.59 -7.90 -10.38
CA MET A 59 -3.01 -9.20 -10.67
C MET A 59 -2.85 -9.44 -12.17
N LYS A 60 -3.85 -9.06 -12.97
CA LYS A 60 -3.78 -9.14 -14.43
C LYS A 60 -2.67 -8.25 -14.98
N SER A 61 -2.56 -7.03 -14.48
CA SER A 61 -1.50 -6.09 -14.88
C SER A 61 -0.10 -6.66 -14.58
N LEU A 62 0.07 -7.31 -13.42
CA LEU A 62 1.32 -8.01 -13.07
C LEU A 62 1.62 -9.18 -14.00
N LYS A 63 0.64 -10.06 -14.27
CA LYS A 63 0.80 -11.20 -15.17
C LYS A 63 1.13 -10.78 -16.61
N GLU A 64 0.58 -9.66 -17.06
CA GLU A 64 0.88 -9.10 -18.38
C GLU A 64 2.21 -8.32 -18.42
N GLY A 65 2.89 -8.14 -17.28
CA GLY A 65 4.09 -7.33 -17.18
C GLY A 65 3.86 -5.85 -17.47
N LYS A 66 2.61 -5.38 -17.39
CA LYS A 66 2.21 -4.00 -17.72
C LYS A 66 1.86 -3.25 -16.45
N ARG A 67 2.60 -2.18 -16.17
CA ARG A 67 2.27 -1.28 -15.05
C ARG A 67 1.04 -0.44 -15.40
N ASP A 68 -0.09 -0.71 -14.74
CA ASP A 68 -1.26 0.18 -14.80
C ASP A 68 -0.97 1.44 -13.97
N LYS A 69 -1.01 2.61 -14.62
CA LYS A 69 -0.72 3.91 -14.00
C LYS A 69 -1.72 4.30 -12.91
N THR A 70 -2.88 3.65 -12.85
CA THR A 70 -3.87 3.85 -11.78
C THR A 70 -3.48 3.16 -10.48
N ILE A 71 -2.56 2.19 -10.54
CA ILE A 71 -2.02 1.50 -9.38
C ILE A 71 -0.80 2.28 -8.89
N LYS A 72 -0.81 2.65 -7.60
CA LYS A 72 0.34 3.33 -7.01
C LYS A 72 1.56 2.42 -6.93
N GLU A 73 2.73 3.04 -7.02
CA GLU A 73 4.02 2.34 -7.01
C GLU A 73 4.19 1.50 -5.75
N GLU A 74 3.86 2.05 -4.59
CA GLU A 74 4.06 1.37 -3.32
C GLU A 74 3.19 0.11 -3.18
N LEU A 75 1.98 0.13 -3.74
CA LEU A 75 1.10 -1.04 -3.78
C LEU A 75 1.59 -2.05 -4.84
N TRP A 76 2.00 -1.57 -6.01
CA TRP A 76 2.54 -2.40 -7.09
C TRP A 76 3.77 -3.20 -6.66
N GLU A 77 4.75 -2.53 -6.03
CA GLU A 77 5.96 -3.18 -5.52
C GLU A 77 5.65 -4.19 -4.42
N MET A 78 4.64 -3.92 -3.58
CA MET A 78 4.23 -4.89 -2.55
C MET A 78 3.63 -6.16 -3.16
N VAL A 79 2.68 -6.01 -4.10
CA VAL A 79 2.02 -7.16 -4.72
C VAL A 79 3.04 -7.99 -5.51
N LYS A 80 3.95 -7.32 -6.24
CA LYS A 80 5.08 -7.99 -6.90
C LYS A 80 5.94 -8.77 -5.90
N SER A 81 6.22 -8.22 -4.72
CA SER A 81 6.97 -8.93 -3.67
C SER A 81 6.21 -10.09 -3.02
N GLU A 82 4.88 -10.08 -2.97
CA GLU A 82 4.08 -11.20 -2.46
C GLU A 82 3.94 -12.33 -3.47
N GLU A 83 3.72 -12.05 -4.76
CA GLU A 83 3.65 -13.08 -5.80
C GLU A 83 4.96 -13.88 -5.92
N TRP A 84 6.11 -13.19 -5.93
CA TRP A 84 7.44 -13.84 -5.96
C TRP A 84 7.74 -14.71 -4.72
N ARG A 85 6.95 -14.63 -3.64
CA ARG A 85 7.08 -15.52 -2.48
C ARG A 85 6.22 -16.78 -2.57
N ASN A 86 5.26 -16.81 -3.49
CA ASN A 86 4.32 -17.93 -3.67
C ASN A 86 4.65 -18.80 -4.91
N GLU A 87 5.67 -18.44 -5.69
CA GLU A 87 6.31 -19.28 -6.73
C GLU A 87 7.52 -20.02 -6.16
#